data_AF-A0A100WQT2-F1
#
_entry.id   AF-A0A100WQT2-F1
#
_cell.length_a   1.000
_cell.length_b   1.000
_cell.length_c   1.000
_cell.angle_alpha   90.00
_cell.angle_beta   90.00
_cell.angle_gamma   90.00
#
_symmetry.space_group_name_H-M   'P 1'
#
loop_
_entity.id
_entity.type
_entity.pdbx_description
1 polymer ?
#
loop_
_entity_poly.entity_id
_entity_poly.type
_entity_poly.pdbx_seq_one_letter_code
_entity_poly.pdbx_strand_id
1 'polypeptide(L)'
;MVSALVFGVAVWVTVAFAVAKALPVWAAVAILLVGALALFVPIRGRVVLVEWLAVAWSFLRQRRQPLPPSLVAATDIDVISGTAGVRWDGETLVAAVEVGPTLALTTESGGRTDSGSELPLSLVVSLMSQYGINIDIDVVEAGCHVPPGTAYRTVYSQFVGPRHLVGQRRTWLVLRLNSLANLERIVERGPSRSAGPKVLATAAHRVVQRLQQEQIRAHALSAEELDAMGDVLLAPVGPVDNQEKWSYIRSGPNFITTYVGSPELLAQGQLDRWWAWRTEETVTVIRLTGAGGVAEVRVGVLVRYVHHGKAYKPLAEAKLLNPTGIQRQMLDAALPSGDRSLAAAMPTAEFSALRDVRVPIGPAGQILGHLDEGTLVAVPLWDQSGAPKRRRIDARVGVEVARQLVLRAVVTGAVVAIHTDDRQRWQGLVATVNDDQRLFYATAGARTCDIAVFDGRKVTTVPARSVLRLLGAESPSDGADMTIVEGPGQVLEVSINDDEPMTVWTIRTREEDRYLGLGHDAVPQPRRVVSTAPMLSRTPRRAAAVAAPAGPPRPVRAARRSDGPPTPSDAPAASTNGQGRHRDIAGPQRVPRSRRPVEPPAQPPRRPPRNYRPSE
;
A
#
# COMPACT_ATOMS: atom_id res chain seq x y z
N MET A 1 -7.64 20.41 -29.41
CA MET A 1 -8.62 20.80 -30.45
C MET A 1 -9.91 21.39 -29.87
N VAL A 2 -10.58 20.75 -28.89
CA VAL A 2 -11.88 21.21 -28.38
C VAL A 2 -11.85 22.64 -27.79
N SER A 3 -10.83 22.98 -26.99
CA SER A 3 -10.71 24.34 -26.42
C SER A 3 -10.56 25.43 -27.50
N ALA A 4 -9.87 25.13 -28.60
CA ALA A 4 -9.70 26.06 -29.72
C ALA A 4 -11.01 26.26 -30.49
N LEU A 5 -11.81 25.20 -30.65
CA LEU A 5 -13.12 25.26 -31.30
C LEU A 5 -14.13 26.04 -30.45
N VAL A 6 -14.17 25.77 -29.13
CA VAL A 6 -15.00 26.52 -28.17
C VAL A 6 -14.61 28.00 -28.13
N PHE A 7 -13.30 28.31 -28.13
CA PHE A 7 -12.82 29.68 -28.17
C PHE A 7 -13.18 30.36 -29.50
N GLY A 8 -13.04 29.67 -30.63
CA GLY A 8 -13.43 30.18 -31.95
C GLY A 8 -14.91 30.55 -32.04
N VAL A 9 -15.79 29.71 -31.47
CA VAL A 9 -17.23 30.01 -31.38
C VAL A 9 -17.47 31.23 -30.48
N ALA A 10 -16.81 31.32 -29.32
CA ALA A 10 -16.92 32.46 -28.42
C ALA A 10 -16.47 33.78 -29.08
N VAL A 11 -15.41 33.75 -29.89
CA VAL A 11 -14.95 34.88 -30.73
C VAL A 11 -16.02 35.29 -31.73
N TRP A 12 -16.57 34.36 -32.50
CA TRP A 12 -17.63 34.66 -33.46
C TRP A 12 -18.86 35.30 -32.81
N VAL A 13 -19.33 34.74 -31.69
CA VAL A 13 -20.49 35.25 -30.95
C VAL A 13 -20.19 36.66 -30.41
N THR A 14 -19.08 36.86 -29.70
CA THR A 14 -18.75 38.17 -29.11
C THR A 14 -18.51 39.26 -30.16
N VAL A 15 -17.90 38.93 -31.30
CA VAL A 15 -17.74 39.85 -32.44
C VAL A 15 -19.10 40.22 -33.04
N ALA A 16 -19.99 39.26 -33.24
CA ALA A 16 -21.34 39.53 -33.75
C ALA A 16 -22.14 40.47 -32.82
N PHE A 17 -22.07 40.26 -31.50
CA PHE A 17 -22.71 41.13 -30.50
C PHE A 17 -22.09 42.54 -30.44
N ALA A 18 -20.78 42.67 -30.65
CA ALA A 18 -20.10 43.96 -30.72
C ALA A 18 -20.48 44.74 -32.00
N VAL A 19 -20.54 44.06 -33.15
CA VAL A 19 -20.98 44.66 -34.43
C VAL A 19 -22.45 45.12 -34.35
N ALA A 20 -23.30 44.35 -33.68
CA ALA A 20 -24.70 44.71 -33.43
C ALA A 20 -24.89 45.85 -32.40
N LYS A 21 -23.80 46.43 -31.85
CA LYS A 21 -23.80 47.43 -30.77
C LYS A 21 -24.52 46.99 -29.48
N ALA A 22 -24.84 45.71 -29.35
CA ALA A 22 -25.46 45.14 -28.16
C ALA A 22 -24.44 44.93 -27.01
N LEU A 23 -23.15 44.94 -27.33
CA LEU A 23 -22.06 44.81 -26.36
C LEU A 23 -20.95 45.84 -26.63
N PRO A 24 -20.49 46.63 -25.64
CA PRO A 24 -19.38 47.55 -25.85
C PRO A 24 -18.07 46.80 -26.10
N VAL A 25 -17.21 47.35 -26.97
CA VAL A 25 -15.98 46.70 -27.44
C VAL A 25 -15.06 46.28 -26.30
N TRP A 26 -14.92 47.11 -25.26
CA TRP A 26 -14.09 46.78 -24.09
C TRP A 26 -14.60 45.54 -23.33
N ALA A 27 -15.92 45.33 -23.29
CA ALA A 27 -16.51 44.14 -22.66
C ALA A 27 -16.32 42.90 -23.52
N ALA A 28 -16.40 43.02 -24.86
CA ALA A 28 -16.07 41.93 -25.78
C ALA A 28 -14.61 41.47 -25.61
N VAL A 29 -13.67 42.43 -25.57
CA VAL A 29 -12.24 42.14 -25.34
C VAL A 29 -12.03 41.50 -23.97
N ALA A 30 -12.68 41.98 -22.91
CA ALA A 30 -12.56 41.40 -21.58
C ALA A 30 -13.11 39.96 -21.52
N ILE A 31 -14.25 39.68 -22.14
CA ILE A 31 -14.84 38.32 -22.20
C ILE A 31 -13.91 37.37 -22.96
N LEU A 32 -13.31 37.82 -24.06
CA LEU A 32 -12.36 37.01 -24.82
C LEU A 32 -11.06 36.77 -24.06
N LEU A 33 -10.56 37.78 -23.33
CA LEU A 33 -9.37 37.62 -22.49
C LEU A 33 -9.62 36.62 -21.35
N VAL A 34 -10.74 36.74 -20.64
CA VAL A 34 -11.12 35.82 -19.56
C VAL A 34 -11.40 34.42 -20.11
N GLY A 35 -12.08 34.33 -21.25
CA GLY A 35 -12.32 33.07 -21.96
C GLY A 35 -11.00 32.40 -22.35
N ALA A 36 -10.06 33.15 -22.93
CA ALA A 36 -8.74 32.65 -23.29
C ALA A 36 -7.97 32.18 -22.05
N LEU A 37 -7.98 32.98 -20.97
CA LEU A 37 -7.35 32.61 -19.71
C LEU A 37 -7.93 31.30 -19.16
N ALA A 38 -9.25 31.15 -19.16
CA ALA A 38 -9.92 29.95 -18.67
C ALA A 38 -9.74 28.73 -19.60
N LEU A 39 -9.67 28.93 -20.92
CA LEU A 39 -9.54 27.83 -21.89
C LEU A 39 -8.09 27.36 -22.07
N PHE A 40 -7.10 28.24 -21.87
CA PHE A 40 -5.71 27.97 -22.22
C PHE A 40 -4.73 28.03 -21.05
N VAL A 41 -5.04 28.66 -19.91
CA VAL A 41 -4.13 28.63 -18.75
C VAL A 41 -4.34 27.35 -17.95
N PRO A 42 -3.33 26.47 -17.84
CA PRO A 42 -3.45 25.26 -17.07
C PRO A 42 -3.44 25.57 -15.57
N ILE A 43 -4.52 25.23 -14.86
CA ILE A 43 -4.54 25.26 -13.39
C ILE A 43 -4.29 23.83 -12.90
N ARG A 44 -3.14 23.60 -12.24
CA ARG A 44 -2.70 22.26 -11.79
C ARG A 44 -2.61 21.23 -12.93
N GLY A 45 -2.16 21.66 -14.11
CA GLY A 45 -1.89 20.77 -15.24
C GLY A 45 -3.12 20.35 -16.07
N ARG A 46 -4.28 21.00 -15.90
CA ARG A 46 -5.48 20.78 -16.73
C ARG A 46 -6.05 22.11 -17.24
N VAL A 47 -6.61 22.10 -18.45
CA VAL A 47 -7.33 23.27 -19.01
C VAL A 47 -8.69 23.43 -18.33
N VAL A 48 -9.05 24.67 -17.94
CA VAL A 48 -10.01 24.93 -16.85
C VAL A 48 -11.47 24.62 -17.20
N LEU A 49 -11.88 24.68 -18.48
CA LEU A 49 -13.30 24.56 -18.82
C LEU A 49 -13.73 23.16 -19.28
N VAL A 50 -13.08 22.56 -20.27
CA VAL A 50 -13.60 21.34 -20.92
C VAL A 50 -13.22 20.09 -20.11
N GLU A 51 -11.94 19.94 -19.80
CA GLU A 51 -11.46 18.77 -19.05
C GLU A 51 -11.94 18.78 -17.60
N TRP A 52 -11.97 19.96 -16.97
CA TRP A 52 -12.42 20.09 -15.59
C TRP A 52 -13.93 19.83 -15.43
N LEU A 53 -14.77 20.28 -16.37
CA LEU A 53 -16.20 19.98 -16.35
C LEU A 53 -16.46 18.50 -16.61
N ALA A 54 -15.77 17.90 -17.58
CA ALA A 54 -15.86 16.46 -17.86
C ALA A 54 -15.45 15.62 -16.65
N VAL A 55 -14.34 15.98 -15.98
CA VAL A 55 -13.86 15.32 -14.76
C VAL A 55 -14.85 15.51 -13.61
N ALA A 56 -15.37 16.72 -13.40
CA ALA A 56 -16.33 16.98 -12.34
C ALA A 56 -17.65 16.22 -12.56
N TRP A 57 -18.13 16.16 -13.80
CA TRP A 57 -19.31 15.38 -14.17
C TRP A 57 -19.06 13.88 -14.01
N SER A 58 -17.92 13.38 -14.47
CA SER A 58 -17.49 12.00 -14.28
C SER A 58 -17.42 11.64 -12.80
N PHE A 59 -16.79 12.49 -11.98
CA PHE A 59 -16.70 12.34 -10.53
C PHE A 59 -18.09 12.27 -9.88
N LEU A 60 -18.99 13.20 -10.23
CA LEU A 60 -20.36 13.22 -9.68
C LEU A 60 -21.15 11.96 -10.05
N ARG A 61 -21.00 11.47 -11.29
CA ARG A 61 -21.64 10.23 -11.76
C ARG A 61 -21.05 9.00 -11.08
N GLN A 62 -19.73 8.93 -10.99
CA GLN A 62 -19.01 7.79 -10.42
C GLN A 62 -19.16 7.69 -8.91
N ARG A 63 -19.28 8.82 -8.18
CA ARG A 63 -19.45 8.84 -6.73
C ARG A 63 -20.67 8.04 -6.23
N ARG A 64 -21.64 7.75 -7.11
CA ARG A 64 -22.82 6.91 -6.80
C ARG A 64 -22.58 5.41 -6.91
N GLN A 65 -21.50 4.98 -7.55
CA GLN A 65 -21.18 3.56 -7.66
C GLN A 65 -20.67 3.01 -6.32
N PRO A 66 -20.77 1.69 -6.09
CA PRO A 66 -20.26 1.04 -4.87
C PRO A 66 -18.72 0.95 -4.87
N LEU A 67 -18.12 1.23 -3.72
CA LEU A 67 -16.71 0.95 -3.40
C LEU A 67 -16.68 -0.14 -2.31
N PRO A 68 -15.77 -1.13 -2.37
CA PRO A 68 -14.79 -1.36 -3.43
C PRO A 68 -15.42 -1.78 -4.78
N PRO A 69 -14.69 -1.66 -5.90
CA PRO A 69 -15.13 -2.22 -7.18
C PRO A 69 -15.21 -3.75 -7.09
N SER A 70 -16.24 -4.35 -7.69
CA SER A 70 -16.39 -5.81 -7.75
C SER A 70 -15.49 -6.39 -8.83
N LEU A 71 -14.67 -7.40 -8.49
CA LEU A 71 -13.94 -8.19 -9.49
C LEU A 71 -14.82 -9.34 -9.97
N VAL A 72 -14.79 -9.62 -11.28
CA VAL A 72 -15.41 -10.84 -11.81
C VAL A 72 -14.58 -12.01 -11.33
N ALA A 73 -15.21 -13.09 -10.84
CA ALA A 73 -14.48 -14.26 -10.37
C ALA A 73 -13.62 -14.85 -11.50
N ALA A 74 -12.41 -15.30 -11.15
CA ALA A 74 -11.56 -16.03 -12.08
C ALA A 74 -12.09 -17.46 -12.31
N THR A 75 -11.66 -18.10 -13.38
CA THR A 75 -11.95 -19.51 -13.67
C THR A 75 -10.67 -20.23 -14.06
N ASP A 76 -10.47 -21.43 -13.54
CA ASP A 76 -9.31 -22.25 -13.90
C ASP A 76 -9.44 -22.78 -15.32
N ILE A 77 -8.36 -22.60 -16.08
CA ILE A 77 -8.25 -23.07 -17.46
C ILE A 77 -7.09 -24.05 -17.55
N ASP A 78 -7.42 -25.29 -17.86
CA ASP A 78 -6.43 -26.34 -18.06
C ASP A 78 -5.85 -26.29 -19.47
N VAL A 79 -4.52 -26.24 -19.53
CA VAL A 79 -3.72 -26.37 -20.75
C VAL A 79 -2.63 -27.42 -20.54
N ILE A 80 -1.96 -27.81 -21.63
CA ILE A 80 -0.90 -28.83 -21.59
C ILE A 80 0.22 -28.44 -20.60
N SER A 81 0.50 -27.15 -20.46
CA SER A 81 1.56 -26.62 -19.60
C SER A 81 1.17 -26.50 -18.11
N GLY A 82 -0.09 -26.78 -17.76
CA GLY A 82 -0.63 -26.62 -16.42
C GLY A 82 -1.97 -25.90 -16.39
N THR A 83 -2.43 -25.60 -15.18
CA THR A 83 -3.65 -24.83 -14.93
C THR A 83 -3.29 -23.37 -14.65
N ALA A 84 -4.05 -22.44 -15.24
CA ALA A 84 -3.95 -21.02 -14.92
C ALA A 84 -5.35 -20.40 -14.78
N GLY A 85 -5.49 -19.51 -13.80
CA GLY A 85 -6.68 -18.71 -13.58
C GLY A 85 -6.82 -17.63 -14.66
N VAL A 86 -7.99 -17.58 -15.27
CA VAL A 86 -8.34 -16.55 -16.26
C VAL A 86 -9.63 -15.85 -15.85
N ARG A 87 -9.60 -14.52 -15.86
CA ARG A 87 -10.73 -13.65 -15.59
C ARG A 87 -11.21 -13.01 -16.90
N TRP A 88 -12.50 -13.09 -17.16
CA TRP A 88 -13.14 -12.42 -18.29
C TRP A 88 -13.79 -11.12 -17.81
N ASP A 89 -13.30 -9.96 -18.25
CA ASP A 89 -13.82 -8.65 -17.83
C ASP A 89 -13.91 -7.69 -19.02
N GLY A 90 -15.13 -7.53 -19.54
CA GLY A 90 -15.38 -6.80 -20.79
C GLY A 90 -14.91 -7.59 -22.01
N GLU A 91 -14.11 -6.97 -22.86
CA GLU A 91 -13.49 -7.58 -24.05
C GLU A 91 -12.11 -8.18 -23.74
N THR A 92 -11.60 -7.92 -22.54
CA THR A 92 -10.25 -8.29 -22.12
C THR A 92 -10.26 -9.50 -21.19
N LEU A 93 -9.47 -10.50 -21.54
CA LEU A 93 -9.11 -11.63 -20.69
C LEU A 93 -7.90 -11.25 -19.84
N VAL A 94 -7.91 -11.62 -18.56
CA VAL A 94 -6.85 -11.30 -17.60
C VAL A 94 -6.32 -12.57 -16.94
N ALA A 95 -5.01 -12.71 -16.88
CA ALA A 95 -4.30 -13.72 -16.10
C ALA A 95 -3.16 -13.03 -15.33
N ALA A 96 -2.58 -13.71 -14.35
CA ALA A 96 -1.42 -13.18 -13.64
C ALA A 96 -0.35 -14.25 -13.41
N VAL A 97 0.90 -13.79 -13.36
CA VAL A 97 2.07 -14.58 -13.01
C VAL A 97 2.73 -13.89 -11.81
N GLU A 98 2.89 -14.59 -10.69
CA GLU A 98 3.68 -14.08 -9.57
C GLU A 98 5.17 -14.31 -9.82
N VAL A 99 5.98 -13.31 -9.55
CA VAL A 99 7.44 -13.34 -9.67
C VAL A 99 8.04 -13.41 -8.27
N GLY A 100 8.75 -14.49 -7.98
CA GLY A 100 9.32 -14.77 -6.66
C GLY A 100 10.77 -14.27 -6.53
N PRO A 101 11.17 -13.73 -5.37
CA PRO A 101 12.51 -13.18 -5.17
C PRO A 101 13.57 -14.27 -4.99
N THR A 102 14.80 -14.03 -5.40
CA THR A 102 15.93 -14.88 -4.98
C THR A 102 16.39 -14.48 -3.57
N LEU A 103 16.83 -15.45 -2.76
CA LEU A 103 17.42 -15.13 -1.45
C LEU A 103 18.79 -14.47 -1.68
N ALA A 104 18.93 -13.23 -1.22
CA ALA A 104 20.14 -12.45 -1.30
C ALA A 104 20.15 -11.36 -0.23
N LEU A 105 21.33 -10.81 0.05
CA LEU A 105 21.47 -9.63 0.91
C LEU A 105 21.08 -8.39 0.13
N THR A 106 20.23 -7.57 0.73
CA THR A 106 19.84 -6.29 0.17
C THR A 106 20.70 -5.19 0.79
N THR A 107 21.43 -4.45 -0.04
CA THR A 107 22.22 -3.28 0.38
C THR A 107 21.60 -2.00 -0.17
N GLU A 108 21.81 -0.90 0.55
CA GLU A 108 21.39 0.44 0.11
C GLU A 108 22.61 1.22 -0.39
N SER A 109 22.74 1.44 -1.70
CA SER A 109 23.84 2.20 -2.29
C SER A 109 23.33 3.24 -3.27
N GLY A 110 23.83 4.48 -3.18
CA GLY A 110 23.51 5.56 -4.12
C GLY A 110 22.02 5.93 -4.21
N GLY A 111 21.23 5.68 -3.15
CA GLY A 111 19.78 5.90 -3.15
C GLY A 111 18.98 4.85 -3.93
N ARG A 112 19.58 3.67 -4.14
CA ARG A 112 18.97 2.48 -4.73
C ARG A 112 19.13 1.29 -3.79
N THR A 113 18.21 0.32 -3.89
CA THR A 113 18.43 -0.99 -3.27
C THR A 113 19.02 -1.95 -4.29
N ASP A 114 20.14 -2.58 -3.94
CA ASP A 114 20.62 -3.76 -4.64
C ASP A 114 20.19 -4.98 -3.82
N SER A 115 19.31 -5.80 -4.40
CA SER A 115 18.72 -6.98 -3.74
C SER A 115 19.13 -8.28 -4.42
N GLY A 116 20.02 -8.25 -5.42
CA GLY A 116 20.39 -9.43 -6.22
C GLY A 116 19.24 -10.07 -7.02
N SER A 117 18.02 -9.53 -6.94
CA SER A 117 16.83 -10.04 -7.61
C SER A 117 16.10 -8.89 -8.30
N GLU A 118 16.28 -8.76 -9.61
CA GLU A 118 15.68 -7.69 -10.41
C GLU A 118 15.04 -8.27 -11.68
N LEU A 119 13.98 -7.62 -12.13
CA LEU A 119 13.27 -7.92 -13.36
C LEU A 119 13.57 -6.84 -14.41
N PRO A 120 14.33 -7.15 -15.48
CA PRO A 120 14.56 -6.22 -16.56
C PRO A 120 13.26 -5.91 -17.30
N LEU A 121 12.93 -4.63 -17.47
CA LEU A 121 11.69 -4.24 -18.17
C LEU A 121 11.73 -4.65 -19.66
N SER A 122 12.92 -4.70 -20.27
CA SER A 122 13.13 -5.23 -21.62
C SER A 122 12.72 -6.69 -21.77
N LEU A 123 12.94 -7.51 -20.74
CA LEU A 123 12.49 -8.89 -20.71
C LEU A 123 10.96 -8.93 -20.71
N VAL A 124 10.29 -8.11 -19.90
CA VAL A 124 8.81 -8.02 -19.87
C VAL A 124 8.25 -7.58 -21.22
N VAL A 125 8.87 -6.60 -21.87
CA VAL A 125 8.48 -6.16 -23.23
C VAL A 125 8.63 -7.29 -24.25
N SER A 126 9.69 -8.09 -24.16
CA SER A 126 9.87 -9.25 -25.06
C SER A 126 8.77 -10.32 -24.89
N LEU A 127 8.09 -10.34 -23.75
CA LEU A 127 7.00 -11.26 -23.43
C LEU A 127 5.63 -10.80 -23.96
N MET A 128 5.50 -9.54 -24.41
CA MET A 128 4.22 -8.96 -24.83
C MET A 128 3.72 -9.49 -26.18
N SER A 129 4.61 -9.99 -27.04
CA SER A 129 4.22 -10.60 -28.32
C SER A 129 4.66 -12.06 -28.36
N GLN A 130 3.68 -12.97 -28.47
CA GLN A 130 3.92 -14.41 -28.42
C GLN A 130 3.11 -15.13 -29.49
N TYR A 131 3.79 -15.76 -30.45
CA TYR A 131 3.16 -16.63 -31.46
C TYR A 131 1.95 -15.96 -32.17
N GLY A 132 2.14 -14.70 -32.56
CA GLY A 132 1.13 -13.89 -33.25
C GLY A 132 0.04 -13.30 -32.33
N ILE A 133 0.11 -13.55 -31.02
CA ILE A 133 -0.79 -12.96 -30.03
C ILE A 133 -0.09 -11.82 -29.31
N ASN A 134 -0.81 -10.73 -29.17
CA ASN A 134 -0.36 -9.49 -28.53
C ASN A 134 -1.08 -9.34 -27.20
N ILE A 135 -0.30 -9.28 -26.12
CA ILE A 135 -0.76 -9.10 -24.75
C ILE A 135 -0.15 -7.85 -24.15
N ASP A 136 -0.96 -7.10 -23.42
CA ASP A 136 -0.48 -6.02 -22.57
C ASP A 136 -0.04 -6.62 -21.23
N ILE A 137 1.03 -6.10 -20.62
CA ILE A 137 1.57 -6.61 -19.36
C ILE A 137 1.76 -5.44 -18.38
N ASP A 138 1.13 -5.52 -17.21
CA ASP A 138 1.48 -4.64 -16.09
C ASP A 138 2.41 -5.37 -15.12
N VAL A 139 3.50 -4.71 -14.72
CA VAL A 139 4.26 -5.10 -13.53
C VAL A 139 3.61 -4.43 -12.33
N VAL A 140 3.01 -5.22 -11.45
CA VAL A 140 2.31 -4.75 -10.25
C VAL A 140 3.11 -5.18 -9.03
N GLU A 141 3.52 -4.25 -8.18
CA GLU A 141 4.09 -4.56 -6.88
C GLU A 141 3.18 -4.05 -5.77
N ALA A 142 2.94 -4.85 -4.75
CA ALA A 142 2.21 -4.43 -3.55
C ALA A 142 2.99 -4.81 -2.30
N GLY A 143 2.96 -3.92 -1.30
CA GLY A 143 3.79 -4.11 -0.12
C GLY A 143 3.72 -2.96 0.86
N CYS A 144 4.57 -3.03 1.87
CA CYS A 144 4.71 -1.98 2.87
C CYS A 144 6.10 -2.05 3.52
N HIS A 145 6.52 -0.92 4.08
CA HIS A 145 7.77 -0.82 4.83
C HIS A 145 7.79 -1.73 6.05
N VAL A 146 6.78 -1.56 6.89
CA VAL A 146 6.59 -2.36 8.10
C VAL A 146 5.10 -2.67 8.23
N PRO A 147 4.69 -3.94 8.10
CA PRO A 147 3.29 -4.33 8.15
C PRO A 147 2.63 -3.96 9.47
N PRO A 148 1.29 -3.83 9.48
CA PRO A 148 0.54 -3.67 10.72
C PRO A 148 0.74 -4.90 11.62
N GLY A 149 0.88 -4.69 12.92
CA GLY A 149 1.15 -5.77 13.86
C GLY A 149 1.55 -5.28 15.25
N THR A 150 2.59 -5.89 15.80
CA THR A 150 3.01 -5.76 17.20
C THR A 150 3.38 -4.33 17.58
N ALA A 151 3.43 -4.04 18.89
CA ALA A 151 3.85 -2.74 19.42
C ALA A 151 5.26 -2.34 18.95
N TYR A 152 6.13 -3.33 18.68
CA TYR A 152 7.49 -3.12 18.18
C TYR A 152 7.53 -2.44 16.80
N ARG A 153 6.46 -2.54 16.00
CA ARG A 153 6.32 -1.88 14.69
C ARG A 153 6.76 -0.43 14.69
N THR A 154 6.32 0.34 15.70
CA THR A 154 6.60 1.78 15.75
C THR A 154 8.10 2.05 15.89
N VAL A 155 8.77 1.27 16.75
CA VAL A 155 10.22 1.36 16.99
C VAL A 155 10.99 0.93 15.75
N TYR A 156 10.66 -0.23 15.18
CA TYR A 156 11.33 -0.73 13.99
C TYR A 156 11.17 0.21 12.80
N SER A 157 9.96 0.75 12.58
CA SER A 157 9.73 1.69 11.48
C SER A 157 10.42 3.05 11.69
N GLN A 158 10.71 3.46 12.94
CA GLN A 158 11.58 4.61 13.20
C GLN A 158 13.05 4.30 12.91
N PHE A 159 13.48 3.07 13.22
CA PHE A 159 14.83 2.58 12.93
C PHE A 159 15.12 2.48 11.43
N VAL A 160 14.18 1.93 10.65
CA VAL A 160 14.27 1.88 9.17
C VAL A 160 14.33 3.30 8.59
N GLY A 161 13.52 4.23 9.12
CA GLY A 161 13.47 5.60 8.63
C GLY A 161 12.95 5.71 7.18
N PRO A 162 13.24 6.82 6.48
CA PRO A 162 12.80 7.04 5.09
C PRO A 162 13.75 6.38 4.08
N ARG A 163 14.09 5.11 4.29
CA ARG A 163 15.02 4.35 3.44
C ARG A 163 14.28 3.50 2.42
N HIS A 164 15.01 2.96 1.46
CA HIS A 164 14.44 2.13 0.37
C HIS A 164 14.26 0.64 0.77
N LEU A 165 14.45 0.29 2.04
CA LEU A 165 14.40 -1.08 2.55
C LEU A 165 12.97 -1.51 2.89
N VAL A 166 12.28 -2.10 1.92
CA VAL A 166 10.88 -2.53 2.07
C VAL A 166 10.79 -3.89 2.77
N GLY A 167 10.12 -3.95 3.92
CA GLY A 167 9.95 -5.19 4.69
C GLY A 167 9.03 -6.21 4.04
N GLN A 168 7.99 -5.77 3.33
CA GLN A 168 7.12 -6.63 2.54
C GLN A 168 6.89 -6.10 1.13
N ARG A 169 7.08 -6.95 0.11
CA ARG A 169 6.79 -6.62 -1.29
C ARG A 169 6.56 -7.92 -2.06
N ARG A 170 5.46 -7.97 -2.79
CA ARG A 170 5.13 -9.03 -3.75
C ARG A 170 5.03 -8.42 -5.13
N THR A 171 5.46 -9.16 -6.15
CA THR A 171 5.56 -8.68 -7.53
C THR A 171 4.80 -9.63 -8.44
N TRP A 172 3.89 -9.09 -9.26
CA TRP A 172 3.11 -9.83 -10.23
C TRP A 172 3.23 -9.21 -11.62
N LEU A 173 3.10 -10.05 -12.64
CA LEU A 173 2.86 -9.66 -14.01
C LEU A 173 1.38 -9.92 -14.31
N VAL A 174 0.61 -8.88 -14.57
CA VAL A 174 -0.79 -9.00 -14.99
C VAL A 174 -0.84 -8.97 -16.51
N LEU A 175 -1.23 -10.09 -17.11
CA LEU A 175 -1.33 -10.29 -18.55
C LEU A 175 -2.75 -9.98 -18.99
N ARG A 176 -2.89 -9.11 -20.00
CA ARG A 176 -4.18 -8.73 -20.57
C ARG A 176 -4.22 -9.04 -22.06
N LEU A 177 -5.21 -9.82 -22.46
CA LEU A 177 -5.47 -10.18 -23.84
C LEU A 177 -6.80 -9.56 -24.27
N ASN A 178 -6.76 -8.53 -25.11
CA ASN A 178 -7.97 -8.03 -25.76
C ASN A 178 -8.41 -9.05 -26.82
N SER A 179 -9.62 -9.60 -26.64
CA SER A 179 -10.13 -10.69 -27.48
C SER A 179 -10.49 -10.23 -28.89
N LEU A 180 -10.89 -8.96 -29.07
CA LEU A 180 -11.20 -8.41 -30.39
C LEU A 180 -9.95 -8.11 -31.20
N ALA A 181 -8.94 -7.49 -30.57
CA ALA A 181 -7.66 -7.17 -31.21
C ALA A 181 -6.90 -8.43 -31.67
N ASN A 182 -7.12 -9.56 -31.00
CA ASN A 182 -6.47 -10.84 -31.31
C ASN A 182 -7.41 -11.87 -31.95
N LEU A 183 -8.59 -11.44 -32.40
CA LEU A 183 -9.68 -12.35 -32.78
C LEU A 183 -9.28 -13.34 -33.88
N GLU A 184 -8.62 -12.86 -34.94
CA GLU A 184 -8.18 -13.68 -36.08
C GLU A 184 -7.36 -14.89 -35.62
N ARG A 185 -6.35 -14.64 -34.79
CA ARG A 185 -5.44 -15.65 -34.24
C ARG A 185 -6.09 -16.55 -33.21
N ILE A 186 -7.11 -16.07 -32.50
CA ILE A 186 -7.87 -16.89 -31.56
C ILE A 186 -8.78 -17.86 -32.32
N VAL A 187 -9.46 -17.39 -33.37
CA VAL A 187 -10.41 -18.20 -34.16
C VAL A 187 -9.71 -19.30 -34.95
N GLU A 188 -8.47 -19.07 -35.41
CA GLU A 188 -7.59 -20.14 -35.96
C GLU A 188 -7.46 -21.36 -35.04
N ARG A 189 -7.65 -21.18 -33.72
CA ARG A 189 -7.50 -22.20 -32.69
C ARG A 189 -8.83 -22.75 -32.17
N GLY A 190 -9.95 -22.31 -32.75
CA GLY A 190 -11.30 -22.72 -32.39
C GLY A 190 -12.20 -21.56 -31.93
N PRO A 191 -13.41 -21.85 -31.41
CA PRO A 191 -14.36 -20.82 -31.01
C PRO A 191 -13.78 -19.86 -29.95
N SER A 192 -13.90 -18.56 -30.17
CA SER A 192 -13.22 -17.53 -29.35
C SER A 192 -13.50 -17.63 -27.85
N ARG A 193 -14.74 -17.98 -27.49
CA ARG A 193 -15.17 -18.16 -26.09
C ARG A 193 -14.38 -19.25 -25.35
N SER A 194 -13.99 -20.31 -26.04
CA SER A 194 -13.23 -21.43 -25.47
C SER A 194 -11.73 -21.35 -25.76
N ALA A 195 -11.35 -20.81 -26.93
CA ALA A 195 -9.97 -20.72 -27.37
C ALA A 195 -9.24 -19.54 -26.71
N GLY A 196 -9.91 -18.39 -26.51
CA GLY A 196 -9.31 -17.19 -25.91
C GLY A 196 -8.70 -17.45 -24.52
N PRO A 197 -9.46 -17.98 -23.54
CA PRO A 197 -8.92 -18.30 -22.23
C PRO A 197 -7.76 -19.30 -22.28
N LYS A 198 -7.83 -20.32 -23.14
CA LYS A 198 -6.74 -21.30 -23.33
C LYS A 198 -5.48 -20.66 -23.92
N VAL A 199 -5.65 -19.72 -24.85
CA VAL A 199 -4.53 -18.95 -25.43
C VAL A 199 -3.85 -18.12 -24.35
N LEU A 200 -4.61 -17.41 -23.51
CA LEU A 200 -4.03 -16.61 -22.43
C LEU A 200 -3.37 -17.47 -21.34
N ALA A 201 -4.00 -18.58 -20.92
CA ALA A 201 -3.41 -19.52 -19.98
C ALA A 201 -2.08 -20.10 -20.50
N THR A 202 -2.05 -20.49 -21.79
CA THR A 202 -0.81 -20.94 -22.45
C THR A 202 0.25 -19.83 -22.48
N ALA A 203 -0.14 -18.59 -22.77
CA ALA A 203 0.77 -17.45 -22.76
C ALA A 203 1.35 -17.16 -21.36
N ALA A 204 0.56 -17.31 -20.29
CA ALA A 204 1.02 -17.19 -18.91
C ALA A 204 2.10 -18.22 -18.58
N HIS A 205 1.90 -19.50 -18.94
CA HIS A 205 2.93 -20.53 -18.74
C HIS A 205 4.20 -20.30 -19.59
N ARG A 206 4.07 -19.72 -20.79
CA ARG A 206 5.24 -19.32 -21.60
C ARG A 206 6.00 -18.17 -20.97
N VAL A 207 5.30 -17.19 -20.39
CA VAL A 207 5.93 -16.14 -19.57
C VAL A 207 6.74 -16.76 -18.43
N VAL A 208 6.13 -17.69 -17.68
CA VAL A 208 6.82 -18.41 -16.60
C VAL A 208 8.08 -19.12 -17.12
N GLN A 209 7.96 -19.89 -18.21
CA GLN A 209 9.10 -20.61 -18.78
C GLN A 209 10.22 -19.67 -19.22
N ARG A 210 9.87 -18.52 -19.84
CA ARG A 210 10.86 -17.55 -20.30
C ARG A 210 11.55 -16.81 -19.14
N LEU A 211 10.83 -16.52 -18.06
CA LEU A 211 11.42 -15.98 -16.82
C LEU A 211 12.37 -16.99 -16.18
N GLN A 212 11.99 -18.27 -16.12
CA GLN A 212 12.82 -19.33 -15.57
C GLN A 212 14.12 -19.54 -16.38
N GLN A 213 14.09 -19.35 -17.70
CA GLN A 213 15.31 -19.37 -18.52
C GLN A 213 16.32 -18.28 -18.11
N GLU A 214 15.84 -17.13 -17.64
CA GLU A 214 16.64 -16.04 -17.09
C GLU A 214 16.92 -16.22 -15.58
N GLN A 215 16.68 -17.43 -15.03
CA GLN A 215 16.82 -17.75 -13.60
C GLN A 215 15.92 -16.92 -12.67
N ILE A 216 14.84 -16.34 -13.21
CA ILE A 216 13.84 -15.61 -12.44
C ILE A 216 12.72 -16.58 -12.05
N ARG A 217 12.48 -16.73 -10.75
CA ARG A 217 11.41 -17.61 -10.26
C ARG A 217 10.05 -16.99 -10.58
N ALA A 218 9.16 -17.78 -11.16
CA ALA A 218 7.81 -17.34 -11.47
C ALA A 218 6.82 -18.51 -11.44
N HIS A 219 5.55 -18.21 -11.19
CA HIS A 219 4.45 -19.17 -11.22
C HIS A 219 3.16 -18.52 -11.74
N ALA A 220 2.42 -19.23 -12.59
CA ALA A 220 1.12 -18.76 -13.10
C ALA A 220 0.06 -18.96 -12.02
N LEU A 221 -0.70 -17.92 -11.70
CA LEU A 221 -1.72 -17.99 -10.65
C LEU A 221 -2.90 -18.85 -11.11
N SER A 222 -3.40 -19.70 -10.22
CA SER A 222 -4.73 -20.31 -10.30
C SER A 222 -5.85 -19.27 -10.16
N ALA A 223 -7.11 -19.66 -10.38
CA ALA A 223 -8.26 -18.79 -10.22
C ALA A 223 -8.38 -18.24 -8.79
N GLU A 224 -8.22 -19.12 -7.78
CA GLU A 224 -8.24 -18.73 -6.37
C GLU A 224 -7.13 -17.73 -6.05
N GLU A 225 -5.90 -17.97 -6.53
CA GLU A 225 -4.79 -17.05 -6.30
C GLU A 225 -4.96 -15.71 -7.04
N LEU A 226 -5.58 -15.71 -8.22
CA LEU A 226 -5.89 -14.49 -8.98
C LEU A 226 -7.01 -13.66 -8.32
N ASP A 227 -7.97 -14.31 -7.65
CA ASP A 227 -8.96 -13.63 -6.82
C ASP A 227 -8.30 -13.10 -5.52
N ALA A 228 -7.47 -13.91 -4.85
CA ALA A 228 -6.71 -13.49 -3.67
C ALA A 228 -5.74 -12.33 -3.94
N MET A 229 -5.13 -12.28 -5.13
CA MET A 229 -4.34 -11.12 -5.57
C MET A 229 -5.21 -9.86 -5.65
N GLY A 230 -6.43 -9.97 -6.18
CA GLY A 230 -7.40 -8.89 -6.21
C GLY A 230 -7.75 -8.40 -4.80
N ASP A 231 -7.95 -9.33 -3.86
CA ASP A 231 -8.22 -9.02 -2.46
C ASP A 231 -7.04 -8.31 -1.79
N VAL A 232 -5.80 -8.74 -2.02
CA VAL A 232 -4.59 -8.03 -1.53
C VAL A 232 -4.57 -6.59 -2.03
N LEU A 233 -4.87 -6.38 -3.32
CA LEU A 233 -4.89 -5.04 -3.91
C LEU A 233 -6.11 -4.20 -3.49
N LEU A 234 -7.14 -4.80 -2.90
CA LEU A 234 -8.33 -4.09 -2.40
C LEU A 234 -8.37 -3.99 -0.87
N ALA A 235 -7.50 -4.69 -0.15
CA ALA A 235 -7.49 -4.77 1.31
C ALA A 235 -7.58 -3.41 2.04
N PRO A 236 -6.96 -2.31 1.56
CA PRO A 236 -7.12 -0.99 2.17
C PRO A 236 -8.55 -0.42 2.13
N VAL A 237 -9.37 -0.87 1.19
CA VAL A 237 -10.77 -0.48 1.05
C VAL A 237 -11.61 -1.45 1.88
N GLY A 238 -11.94 -1.03 3.10
CA GLY A 238 -12.80 -1.79 4.00
C GLY A 238 -14.21 -2.04 3.42
N PRO A 239 -15.03 -2.85 4.12
CA PRO A 239 -16.32 -3.27 3.59
C PRO A 239 -17.40 -2.16 3.59
N VAL A 240 -17.23 -1.10 4.40
CA VAL A 240 -18.24 -0.05 4.62
C VAL A 240 -17.60 1.33 4.78
N ASP A 241 -18.42 2.39 4.64
CA ASP A 241 -18.03 3.82 4.70
C ASP A 241 -16.93 4.24 3.71
N ASN A 242 -17.00 3.68 2.49
CA ASN A 242 -16.11 4.02 1.40
C ASN A 242 -16.61 5.25 0.64
N GLN A 243 -15.78 6.28 0.56
CA GLN A 243 -16.16 7.52 -0.11
C GLN A 243 -15.00 8.04 -0.96
N GLU A 244 -15.25 8.17 -2.26
CA GLU A 244 -14.37 8.95 -3.12
C GLU A 244 -14.48 10.44 -2.76
N LYS A 245 -13.34 11.05 -2.44
CA LYS A 245 -13.15 12.49 -2.34
C LYS A 245 -12.39 12.97 -3.57
N TRP A 246 -12.36 14.28 -3.77
CA TRP A 246 -11.76 14.88 -4.96
C TRP A 246 -10.30 14.46 -5.21
N SER A 247 -9.52 14.19 -4.17
CA SER A 247 -8.08 13.90 -4.32
C SER A 247 -7.62 12.62 -3.63
N TYR A 248 -8.54 11.82 -3.09
CA TYR A 248 -8.27 10.54 -2.42
C TYR A 248 -9.57 9.75 -2.22
N ILE A 249 -9.46 8.46 -1.92
CA ILE A 249 -10.55 7.62 -1.40
C ILE A 249 -10.40 7.50 0.12
N ARG A 250 -11.49 7.74 0.86
CA ARG A 250 -11.56 7.48 2.31
C ARG A 250 -12.25 6.16 2.55
N SER A 251 -11.65 5.30 3.35
CA SER A 251 -12.25 4.05 3.82
C SER A 251 -11.90 3.85 5.29
N GLY A 252 -12.86 4.06 6.20
CA GLY A 252 -12.59 4.05 7.64
C GLY A 252 -11.41 4.98 8.03
N PRO A 253 -10.33 4.47 8.66
CA PRO A 253 -9.13 5.25 8.98
C PRO A 253 -8.17 5.46 7.80
N ASN A 254 -8.42 4.81 6.65
CA ASN A 254 -7.52 4.80 5.50
C ASN A 254 -7.81 5.94 4.54
N PHE A 255 -6.74 6.60 4.12
CA PHE A 255 -6.70 7.59 3.06
C PHE A 255 -5.87 7.02 1.92
N ILE A 256 -6.56 6.57 0.88
CA ILE A 256 -5.97 5.89 -0.28
C ILE A 256 -5.85 6.91 -1.39
N THR A 257 -4.63 7.17 -1.84
CA THR A 257 -4.38 8.13 -2.92
C THR A 257 -3.51 7.49 -3.98
N THR A 258 -4.01 7.45 -5.21
CA THR A 258 -3.23 7.02 -6.38
C THR A 258 -2.69 8.25 -7.09
N TYR A 259 -1.38 8.24 -7.31
CA TYR A 259 -0.61 9.23 -8.04
C TYR A 259 -0.13 8.63 -9.36
N VAL A 260 0.18 9.49 -10.33
CA VAL A 260 0.85 9.09 -11.57
C VAL A 260 2.27 9.64 -11.58
N GLY A 261 3.22 8.81 -12.02
CA GLY A 261 4.62 9.17 -12.18
C GLY A 261 4.99 9.43 -13.63
N SER A 262 6.16 10.03 -13.85
CA SER A 262 6.78 10.12 -15.17
C SER A 262 7.60 8.86 -15.45
N PRO A 263 7.24 8.03 -16.45
CA PRO A 263 7.95 6.80 -16.77
C PRO A 263 9.44 7.01 -17.06
N GLU A 264 9.82 8.15 -17.64
CA GLU A 264 11.20 8.50 -18.00
C GLU A 264 12.15 8.58 -16.79
N LEU A 265 11.59 8.69 -15.59
CA LEU A 265 12.36 8.73 -14.35
C LEU A 265 12.66 7.34 -13.79
N LEU A 266 12.03 6.27 -14.30
CA LEU A 266 12.25 4.91 -13.80
C LEU A 266 13.74 4.51 -13.88
N ALA A 267 14.39 4.82 -15.01
CA ALA A 267 15.81 4.55 -15.23
C ALA A 267 16.75 5.29 -14.25
N GLN A 268 16.23 6.31 -13.55
CA GLN A 268 16.99 7.15 -12.63
C GLN A 268 16.84 6.69 -11.17
N GLY A 269 16.33 5.47 -10.92
CA GLY A 269 16.10 4.94 -9.57
C GLY A 269 14.87 5.53 -8.88
N GLN A 270 13.95 6.15 -9.64
CA GLN A 270 12.77 6.81 -9.05
C GLN A 270 11.80 5.81 -8.39
N LEU A 271 11.81 4.55 -8.83
CA LEU A 271 11.01 3.48 -8.23
C LEU A 271 11.37 3.27 -6.75
N ASP A 272 12.66 3.21 -6.43
CA ASP A 272 13.14 3.06 -5.04
C ASP A 272 12.71 4.26 -4.19
N ARG A 273 12.74 5.47 -4.75
CA ARG A 273 12.28 6.69 -4.05
C ARG A 273 10.79 6.68 -3.75
N TRP A 274 9.96 6.11 -4.61
CA TRP A 274 8.54 5.94 -4.32
C TRP A 274 8.33 4.94 -3.17
N TRP A 275 9.14 3.89 -3.15
CA TRP A 275 9.13 2.94 -2.05
C TRP A 275 9.71 3.50 -0.74
N ALA A 276 10.51 4.57 -0.75
CA ALA A 276 11.08 5.18 0.47
C ALA A 276 10.04 5.84 1.39
N TRP A 277 8.87 6.16 0.85
CA TRP A 277 7.85 6.90 1.60
C TRP A 277 7.16 5.98 2.61
N ARG A 278 7.12 6.42 3.88
CA ARG A 278 6.48 5.65 4.95
C ARG A 278 4.95 5.66 4.77
N THR A 279 4.42 4.52 4.35
CA THR A 279 3.00 4.26 4.15
C THR A 279 2.56 2.99 4.89
N GLU A 280 1.26 2.83 5.04
CA GLU A 280 0.66 1.59 5.53
C GLU A 280 0.65 0.51 4.44
N GLU A 281 0.45 0.93 3.19
CA GLU A 281 0.57 0.13 2.00
C GLU A 281 1.01 1.01 0.84
N THR A 282 1.84 0.46 -0.03
CA THR A 282 2.22 1.02 -1.32
C THR A 282 1.93 0.00 -2.40
N VAL A 283 1.33 0.45 -3.50
CA VAL A 283 1.23 -0.32 -4.74
C VAL A 283 1.87 0.48 -5.86
N THR A 284 2.79 -0.11 -6.60
CA THR A 284 3.35 0.45 -7.83
C THR A 284 2.84 -0.36 -9.01
N VAL A 285 2.50 0.32 -10.10
CA VAL A 285 2.13 -0.34 -11.35
C VAL A 285 2.89 0.29 -12.48
N ILE A 286 3.71 -0.50 -13.16
CA ILE A 286 4.35 -0.15 -14.42
C ILE A 286 3.55 -0.84 -15.52
N ARG A 287 2.79 -0.05 -16.27
CA ARG A 287 1.91 -0.51 -17.34
C ARG A 287 2.64 -0.53 -18.66
N LEU A 288 2.63 -1.66 -19.36
CA LEU A 288 3.14 -1.80 -20.72
C LEU A 288 1.97 -2.13 -21.65
N THR A 289 1.68 -1.22 -22.58
CA THR A 289 0.59 -1.37 -23.56
C THR A 289 1.09 -1.17 -24.97
N GLY A 290 0.40 -1.76 -25.96
CA GLY A 290 0.72 -1.57 -27.38
C GLY A 290 1.61 -2.68 -27.92
N ALA A 291 1.22 -3.93 -27.66
CA ALA A 291 1.87 -5.09 -28.22
C ALA A 291 1.63 -5.16 -29.76
N GLY A 292 2.71 -5.00 -30.52
CA GLY A 292 2.74 -4.94 -32.00
C GLY A 292 4.17 -4.81 -32.54
N GLY A 293 5.05 -4.24 -31.71
CA GLY A 293 6.51 -4.27 -31.84
C GLY A 293 7.15 -3.48 -30.69
N VAL A 294 8.43 -3.72 -30.38
CA VAL A 294 9.14 -3.05 -29.26
C VAL A 294 9.05 -1.52 -29.36
N ALA A 295 9.03 -0.97 -30.57
CA ALA A 295 8.92 0.46 -30.84
C ALA A 295 7.53 1.06 -30.52
N GLU A 296 6.49 0.24 -30.47
CA GLU A 296 5.10 0.66 -30.26
C GLU A 296 4.67 0.59 -28.79
N VAL A 297 5.50 -0.04 -27.94
CA VAL A 297 5.20 -0.22 -26.53
C VAL A 297 5.26 1.11 -25.79
N ARG A 298 4.15 1.47 -25.17
CA ARG A 298 4.03 2.62 -24.28
C ARG A 298 4.10 2.16 -22.84
N VAL A 299 4.84 2.91 -22.03
CA VAL A 299 5.02 2.68 -20.60
C VAL A 299 4.29 3.76 -19.82
N GLY A 300 3.43 3.38 -18.89
CA GLY A 300 2.77 4.26 -17.93
C GLY A 300 3.09 3.84 -16.50
N VAL A 301 3.05 4.77 -15.54
CA VAL A 301 3.34 4.44 -14.14
C VAL A 301 2.37 5.11 -13.19
N LEU A 302 1.86 4.34 -12.23
CA LEU A 302 1.12 4.85 -11.09
C LEU A 302 1.66 4.29 -9.77
N VAL A 303 1.43 5.05 -8.70
CA VAL A 303 1.80 4.68 -7.34
C VAL A 303 0.63 5.02 -6.42
N ARG A 304 0.14 4.02 -5.70
CA ARG A 304 -0.91 4.16 -4.70
C ARG A 304 -0.29 4.13 -3.32
N TYR A 305 -0.60 5.12 -2.51
CA TYR A 305 -0.22 5.17 -1.11
C TYR A 305 -1.45 5.10 -0.21
N VAL A 306 -1.32 4.34 0.87
CA VAL A 306 -2.30 4.27 1.95
C VAL A 306 -1.73 4.90 3.21
N HIS A 307 -2.46 5.85 3.77
CA HIS A 307 -2.12 6.50 5.03
C HIS A 307 -3.25 6.31 6.05
N HIS A 308 -2.89 6.11 7.31
CA HIS A 308 -3.84 6.22 8.41
C HIS A 308 -4.01 7.68 8.87
N GLY A 309 -5.25 8.07 9.17
CA GLY A 309 -5.57 9.33 9.85
C GLY A 309 -5.64 10.57 8.96
N LYS A 310 -4.59 10.90 8.20
CA LYS A 310 -4.61 12.02 7.24
C LYS A 310 -3.82 11.69 5.97
N ALA A 311 -4.36 12.12 4.83
CA ALA A 311 -3.62 12.11 3.57
C ALA A 311 -2.42 13.08 3.65
N TYR A 312 -1.20 12.54 3.58
CA TYR A 312 0.02 13.31 3.42
C TYR A 312 0.34 13.46 1.93
N LYS A 313 0.95 14.59 1.56
CA LYS A 313 1.52 14.74 0.22
C LYS A 313 2.87 14.03 0.19
N PRO A 314 3.20 13.27 -0.87
CA PRO A 314 4.53 12.73 -1.07
C PRO A 314 5.60 13.83 -1.04
N LEU A 315 6.86 13.46 -0.79
CA LEU A 315 7.99 14.37 -0.96
C LEU A 315 7.97 14.99 -2.36
N ALA A 316 8.40 16.24 -2.47
CA ALA A 316 8.54 16.90 -3.78
C ALA A 316 9.46 16.10 -4.73
N GLU A 317 10.47 15.45 -4.17
CA GLU A 317 11.43 14.58 -4.87
C GLU A 317 10.78 13.32 -5.47
N ALA A 318 9.61 12.91 -5.01
CA ALA A 318 8.86 11.80 -5.59
C ALA A 318 8.35 12.11 -7.01
N LYS A 319 8.26 13.40 -7.38
CA LYS A 319 7.81 13.87 -8.72
C LYS A 319 6.49 13.23 -9.15
N LEU A 320 5.58 13.04 -8.21
CA LEU A 320 4.28 12.41 -8.40
C LEU A 320 3.19 13.46 -8.62
N LEU A 321 2.33 13.23 -9.60
CA LEU A 321 1.15 14.06 -9.87
C LEU A 321 -0.09 13.40 -9.27
N ASN A 322 -0.95 14.18 -8.61
CA ASN A 322 -2.24 13.69 -8.10
C ASN A 322 -3.35 13.93 -9.15
N PRO A 323 -3.84 12.89 -9.83
CA PRO A 323 -4.99 13.00 -10.70
C PRO A 323 -6.29 13.17 -9.89
N THR A 324 -6.70 14.42 -9.68
CA THR A 324 -7.91 14.72 -8.91
C THR A 324 -9.20 14.45 -9.71
N GLY A 325 -10.25 14.02 -9.02
CA GLY A 325 -11.59 13.77 -9.54
C GLY A 325 -11.78 12.40 -10.19
N ILE A 326 -10.73 11.57 -10.25
CA ILE A 326 -10.74 10.26 -10.90
C ILE A 326 -10.04 9.17 -10.06
N GLN A 327 -10.06 9.32 -8.72
CA GLN A 327 -9.32 8.43 -7.83
C GLN A 327 -9.91 7.01 -7.82
N ARG A 328 -11.22 6.86 -8.09
CA ARG A 328 -11.81 5.55 -8.33
C ARG A 328 -11.24 4.88 -9.59
N GLN A 329 -11.20 5.58 -10.72
CA GLN A 329 -10.62 5.02 -11.94
C GLN A 329 -9.15 4.64 -11.74
N MET A 330 -8.42 5.45 -10.97
CA MET A 330 -7.03 5.18 -10.61
C MET A 330 -6.88 4.02 -9.62
N LEU A 331 -7.90 3.72 -8.81
CA LEU A 331 -7.96 2.50 -8.02
C LEU A 331 -8.15 1.28 -8.93
N ASP A 332 -9.12 1.34 -9.85
CA ASP A 332 -9.39 0.28 -10.83
C ASP A 332 -8.15 -0.02 -11.71
N ALA A 333 -7.38 1.03 -12.03
CA ALA A 333 -6.17 0.92 -12.84
C ALA A 333 -5.08 0.03 -12.24
N ALA A 334 -5.08 -0.18 -10.92
CA ALA A 334 -4.12 -1.06 -10.25
C ALA A 334 -4.61 -2.51 -10.11
N LEU A 335 -5.87 -2.79 -10.46
CA LEU A 335 -6.47 -4.12 -10.26
C LEU A 335 -6.22 -5.06 -11.45
N PRO A 336 -6.18 -6.38 -11.22
CA PRO A 336 -6.12 -7.41 -12.26
C PRO A 336 -7.49 -7.55 -12.95
N SER A 337 -7.96 -6.45 -13.53
CA SER A 337 -9.24 -6.31 -14.20
C SER A 337 -9.04 -5.96 -15.68
N GLY A 338 -10.10 -6.09 -16.49
CA GLY A 338 -10.03 -5.92 -17.93
C GLY A 338 -10.08 -4.45 -18.32
N ASP A 339 -11.00 -4.10 -19.23
CA ASP A 339 -11.06 -2.78 -19.88
C ASP A 339 -11.12 -1.60 -18.90
N ARG A 340 -11.78 -1.78 -17.76
CA ARG A 340 -11.88 -0.73 -16.72
C ARG A 340 -10.54 -0.35 -16.09
N SER A 341 -9.59 -1.29 -15.99
CA SER A 341 -8.24 -0.95 -15.49
C SER A 341 -7.48 -0.07 -16.48
N LEU A 342 -7.82 -0.15 -17.76
CA LEU A 342 -7.18 0.62 -18.84
C LEU A 342 -7.83 2.00 -19.06
N ALA A 343 -8.99 2.26 -18.44
CA ALA A 343 -9.76 3.49 -18.64
C ALA A 343 -9.10 4.75 -18.05
N ALA A 344 -8.21 4.60 -17.05
CA ALA A 344 -7.56 5.73 -16.41
C ALA A 344 -6.47 6.32 -17.32
N ALA A 345 -6.66 7.56 -17.75
CA ALA A 345 -5.65 8.29 -18.52
C ALA A 345 -4.44 8.62 -17.64
N MET A 346 -3.24 8.23 -18.09
CA MET A 346 -1.97 8.49 -17.43
C MET A 346 -0.90 8.96 -18.43
N PRO A 347 0.09 9.75 -17.99
CA PRO A 347 1.27 10.05 -18.80
C PRO A 347 1.95 8.75 -19.24
N THR A 348 2.41 8.71 -20.49
CA THR A 348 3.11 7.56 -21.06
C THR A 348 4.35 8.00 -21.83
N ALA A 349 5.39 7.17 -21.77
CA ALA A 349 6.60 7.30 -22.58
C ALA A 349 6.70 6.12 -23.55
N GLU A 350 7.41 6.28 -24.66
CA GLU A 350 7.79 5.14 -25.49
C GLU A 350 8.85 4.30 -24.77
N PHE A 351 8.74 2.97 -24.86
CA PHE A 351 9.73 2.08 -24.25
C PHE A 351 11.14 2.31 -24.81
N SER A 352 11.27 2.64 -26.09
CA SER A 352 12.53 2.98 -26.76
C SER A 352 13.28 4.16 -26.10
N ALA A 353 12.56 5.06 -25.42
CA ALA A 353 13.14 6.19 -24.69
C ALA A 353 13.63 5.82 -23.29
N LEU A 354 13.22 4.66 -22.77
CA LEU A 354 13.63 4.16 -21.46
C LEU A 354 14.90 3.30 -21.62
N ARG A 355 15.92 3.59 -20.81
CA ARG A 355 17.19 2.84 -20.82
C ARG A 355 17.33 2.06 -19.51
N ASP A 356 17.64 0.76 -19.63
CA ASP A 356 18.03 -0.14 -18.54
C ASP A 356 17.16 -0.04 -17.27
N VAL A 357 15.83 -0.06 -17.43
CA VAL A 357 14.92 -0.09 -16.29
C VAL A 357 14.88 -1.50 -15.71
N ARG A 358 15.23 -1.61 -14.43
CA ARG A 358 15.22 -2.84 -13.64
C ARG A 358 14.30 -2.67 -12.45
N VAL A 359 13.39 -3.61 -12.27
CA VAL A 359 12.37 -3.58 -11.21
C VAL A 359 12.79 -4.58 -10.12
N PRO A 360 13.03 -4.15 -8.87
CA PRO A 360 13.48 -5.05 -7.83
C PRO A 360 12.38 -6.05 -7.43
N ILE A 361 12.69 -7.34 -7.35
CA ILE A 361 11.71 -8.39 -7.08
C ILE A 361 11.65 -8.66 -5.58
N GLY A 362 10.45 -8.60 -5.00
CA GLY A 362 10.21 -9.00 -3.62
C GLY A 362 10.82 -8.07 -2.56
N PRO A 363 10.79 -8.45 -1.27
CA PRO A 363 11.14 -7.59 -0.15
C PRO A 363 12.65 -7.53 0.09
N ALA A 364 13.12 -6.41 0.64
CA ALA A 364 14.44 -6.35 1.28
C ALA A 364 14.48 -7.16 2.59
N GLY A 365 13.32 -7.30 3.24
CA GLY A 365 13.15 -8.08 4.46
C GLY A 365 13.57 -7.31 5.72
N GLN A 366 14.22 -8.00 6.65
CA GLN A 366 14.64 -7.40 7.91
C GLN A 366 16.07 -6.87 7.83
N ILE A 367 16.34 -5.75 8.50
CA ILE A 367 17.71 -5.24 8.65
C ILE A 367 18.49 -6.21 9.53
N LEU A 368 19.68 -6.62 9.08
CA LEU A 368 20.65 -7.35 9.89
C LEU A 368 21.61 -6.38 10.57
N GLY A 369 22.09 -5.39 9.82
CA GLY A 369 23.14 -4.50 10.29
C GLY A 369 23.59 -3.49 9.25
N HIS A 370 24.87 -3.09 9.30
CA HIS A 370 25.51 -2.26 8.27
C HIS A 370 26.87 -2.83 7.84
N LEU A 371 27.32 -2.39 6.67
CA LEU A 371 28.71 -2.49 6.23
C LEU A 371 29.54 -1.32 6.76
N ASP A 372 30.85 -1.31 6.52
CA ASP A 372 31.80 -0.33 7.07
C ASP A 372 31.43 1.14 6.78
N GLU A 373 30.75 1.43 5.67
CA GLU A 373 30.37 2.79 5.25
C GLU A 373 29.00 3.26 5.78
N GLY A 374 28.39 2.54 6.72
CA GLY A 374 27.05 2.85 7.24
C GLY A 374 25.90 2.46 6.29
N THR A 375 26.24 1.76 5.20
CA THR A 375 25.30 1.12 4.29
C THR A 375 24.54 0.01 5.01
N LEU A 376 23.22 0.15 5.14
CA LEU A 376 22.40 -0.86 5.77
C LEU A 376 22.32 -2.13 4.92
N VAL A 377 22.27 -3.26 5.61
CA VAL A 377 22.12 -4.59 5.03
C VAL A 377 20.86 -5.22 5.58
N ALA A 378 19.99 -5.67 4.69
CA ALA A 378 18.76 -6.39 5.00
C ALA A 378 18.72 -7.77 4.34
N VAL A 379 17.91 -8.67 4.88
CA VAL A 379 17.67 -9.99 4.31
C VAL A 379 16.22 -10.42 4.51
N PRO A 380 15.58 -11.03 3.51
CA PRO A 380 14.29 -11.69 3.71
C PRO A 380 14.49 -13.09 4.28
N LEU A 381 14.27 -13.29 5.58
CA LEU A 381 14.38 -14.63 6.20
C LEU A 381 13.28 -15.61 5.75
N TRP A 382 12.24 -15.14 5.06
CA TRP A 382 11.15 -15.95 4.56
C TRP A 382 10.66 -15.46 3.19
N ASP A 383 10.08 -16.38 2.42
CA ASP A 383 9.52 -16.09 1.10
C ASP A 383 8.04 -15.71 1.21
N GLN A 384 7.71 -14.51 0.78
CA GLN A 384 6.37 -13.91 0.88
C GLN A 384 5.46 -14.26 -0.31
N SER A 385 5.98 -14.95 -1.33
CA SER A 385 5.21 -15.36 -2.50
C SER A 385 4.14 -16.40 -2.17
N GLY A 386 3.15 -16.56 -3.06
CA GLY A 386 2.12 -17.60 -2.98
C GLY A 386 2.67 -19.00 -3.13
N ALA A 387 3.73 -19.16 -3.95
CA ALA A 387 4.48 -20.40 -4.14
C ALA A 387 5.91 -20.28 -3.55
N PRO A 388 6.05 -20.32 -2.21
CA PRO A 388 7.33 -20.03 -1.55
C PRO A 388 8.37 -21.11 -1.80
N LYS A 389 9.63 -20.71 -2.05
CA LYS A 389 10.78 -21.63 -1.98
C LYS A 389 11.09 -21.86 -0.50
N ARG A 390 11.11 -23.14 -0.10
CA ARG A 390 11.55 -23.51 1.25
C ARG A 390 12.99 -23.10 1.48
N ARG A 391 13.28 -22.48 2.63
CA ARG A 391 14.61 -22.01 3.01
C ARG A 391 15.12 -22.71 4.25
N ARG A 392 16.39 -23.11 4.26
CA ARG A 392 17.12 -23.59 5.42
C ARG A 392 18.16 -22.56 5.82
N ILE A 393 18.01 -22.02 7.03
CA ILE A 393 18.91 -21.01 7.58
C ILE A 393 19.57 -21.59 8.82
N ASP A 394 20.89 -21.63 8.81
CA ASP A 394 21.70 -22.10 9.93
C ASP A 394 22.32 -20.88 10.63
N ALA A 395 22.03 -20.69 11.91
CA ALA A 395 22.52 -19.56 12.68
C ALA A 395 23.33 -20.02 13.90
N ARG A 396 24.63 -19.72 13.90
CA ARG A 396 25.53 -19.88 15.04
C ARG A 396 25.68 -18.55 15.75
N VAL A 397 24.68 -18.21 16.54
CA VAL A 397 24.56 -16.90 17.21
C VAL A 397 24.14 -17.06 18.67
N GLY A 398 24.50 -16.07 19.49
CA GLY A 398 24.11 -15.96 20.89
C GLY A 398 22.59 -15.73 21.07
N VAL A 399 22.15 -15.78 22.34
CA VAL A 399 20.72 -15.63 22.68
C VAL A 399 20.15 -14.29 22.22
N GLU A 400 20.92 -13.21 22.35
CA GLU A 400 20.47 -11.86 22.03
C GLU A 400 20.20 -11.69 20.54
N VAL A 401 21.17 -12.08 19.70
CA VAL A 401 21.05 -12.04 18.24
C VAL A 401 19.95 -12.98 17.76
N ALA A 402 19.84 -14.18 18.32
CA ALA A 402 18.75 -15.10 18.00
C ALA A 402 17.36 -14.48 18.27
N ARG A 403 17.18 -13.84 19.44
CA ARG A 403 15.93 -13.13 19.77
C ARG A 403 15.69 -11.93 18.84
N GLN A 404 16.75 -11.21 18.47
CA GLN A 404 16.66 -10.07 17.54
C GLN A 404 16.22 -10.52 16.15
N LEU A 405 16.79 -11.61 15.61
CA LEU A 405 16.38 -12.19 14.34
C LEU A 405 14.90 -12.56 14.34
N VAL A 406 14.41 -13.18 15.43
CA VAL A 406 12.99 -13.54 15.56
C VAL A 406 12.10 -12.31 15.70
N LEU A 407 12.48 -11.34 16.54
CA LEU A 407 11.72 -10.11 16.75
C LEU A 407 11.54 -9.32 15.44
N ARG A 408 12.63 -9.19 14.66
CA ARG A 408 12.60 -8.48 13.36
C ARG A 408 11.88 -9.29 12.27
N ALA A 409 11.88 -10.62 12.34
CA ALA A 409 11.10 -11.43 11.40
C ALA A 409 9.59 -11.24 11.64
N VAL A 410 9.18 -11.22 12.92
CA VAL A 410 7.79 -10.95 13.31
C VAL A 410 7.35 -9.55 12.85
N VAL A 411 8.19 -8.53 13.03
CA VAL A 411 7.81 -7.15 12.65
C VAL A 411 7.78 -6.92 11.14
N THR A 412 8.53 -7.70 10.36
CA THR A 412 8.41 -7.77 8.89
C THR A 412 7.28 -8.70 8.43
N GLY A 413 6.49 -9.21 9.38
CA GLY A 413 5.20 -9.86 9.20
C GLY A 413 5.24 -11.38 9.07
N ALA A 414 6.36 -12.02 9.42
CA ALA A 414 6.41 -13.48 9.55
C ALA A 414 5.57 -13.94 10.76
N VAL A 415 4.91 -15.08 10.60
CA VAL A 415 4.41 -15.89 11.71
C VAL A 415 5.52 -16.86 12.13
N VAL A 416 5.91 -16.83 13.40
CA VAL A 416 7.07 -17.59 13.90
C VAL A 416 6.66 -18.62 14.96
N ALA A 417 7.06 -19.87 14.75
CA ALA A 417 6.90 -20.96 15.71
C ALA A 417 8.25 -21.34 16.32
N ILE A 418 8.34 -21.35 17.65
CA ILE A 418 9.57 -21.72 18.37
C ILE A 418 9.48 -23.19 18.82
N HIS A 419 10.38 -24.02 18.29
CA HIS A 419 10.65 -25.39 18.70
C HIS A 419 11.89 -25.40 19.60
N THR A 420 11.68 -25.35 20.91
CA THR A 420 12.77 -25.32 21.91
C THR A 420 12.47 -26.23 23.09
N ASP A 421 13.52 -26.76 23.71
CA ASP A 421 13.47 -27.38 25.04
C ASP A 421 13.72 -26.37 26.16
N ASP A 422 14.35 -25.23 25.87
CA ASP A 422 14.59 -24.14 26.81
C ASP A 422 13.58 -23.00 26.57
N ARG A 423 12.40 -23.10 27.18
CA ARG A 423 11.40 -22.03 27.12
C ARG A 423 11.85 -20.76 27.83
N GLN A 424 12.71 -20.85 28.85
CA GLN A 424 13.17 -19.69 29.60
C GLN A 424 13.99 -18.75 28.69
N ARG A 425 14.74 -19.32 27.74
CA ARG A 425 15.45 -18.56 26.69
C ARG A 425 14.52 -17.69 25.83
N TRP A 426 13.23 -17.99 25.69
CA TRP A 426 12.32 -17.26 24.80
C TRP A 426 11.18 -16.55 25.51
N GLN A 427 10.93 -16.89 26.78
CA GLN A 427 9.76 -16.41 27.53
C GLN A 427 9.67 -14.88 27.57
N GLY A 428 10.81 -14.19 27.77
CA GLY A 428 10.85 -12.73 27.74
C GLY A 428 10.38 -12.15 26.40
N LEU A 429 10.88 -12.68 25.28
CA LEU A 429 10.51 -12.20 23.95
C LEU A 429 9.03 -12.47 23.64
N VAL A 430 8.55 -13.68 23.90
CA VAL A 430 7.14 -14.06 23.66
C VAL A 430 6.19 -13.19 24.49
N ALA A 431 6.52 -12.95 25.76
CA ALA A 431 5.73 -12.09 26.64
C ALA A 431 5.73 -10.63 26.19
N THR A 432 6.84 -10.11 25.67
CA THR A 432 6.93 -8.74 25.15
C THR A 432 6.14 -8.56 23.85
N VAL A 433 6.24 -9.53 22.92
CA VAL A 433 5.49 -9.49 21.66
C VAL A 433 3.98 -9.58 21.92
N ASN A 434 3.57 -10.42 22.88
CA ASN A 434 2.20 -10.57 23.37
C ASN A 434 1.15 -10.72 22.24
N ASP A 435 1.48 -11.49 21.21
CA ASP A 435 0.63 -11.78 20.06
C ASP A 435 0.85 -13.25 19.66
N ASP A 436 -0.08 -14.12 20.09
CA ASP A 436 0.00 -15.57 19.91
C ASP A 436 -0.30 -16.01 18.46
N GLN A 437 -0.82 -15.10 17.62
CA GLN A 437 -1.00 -15.31 16.19
C GLN A 437 0.30 -15.07 15.42
N ARG A 438 1.22 -14.28 15.99
CA ARG A 438 2.49 -13.91 15.35
C ARG A 438 3.70 -14.66 15.90
N LEU A 439 3.75 -14.92 17.20
CA LEU A 439 4.87 -15.59 17.85
C LEU A 439 4.38 -16.56 18.92
N PHE A 440 4.66 -17.85 18.75
CA PHE A 440 4.20 -18.88 19.69
C PHE A 440 5.19 -20.04 19.83
N TYR A 441 5.06 -20.79 20.92
CA TYR A 441 5.76 -22.06 21.09
C TYR A 441 5.05 -23.15 20.30
N ALA A 442 5.82 -23.92 19.54
CA ALA A 442 5.30 -25.08 18.84
C ALA A 442 4.70 -26.09 19.85
N THR A 443 3.50 -26.55 19.57
CA THR A 443 2.81 -27.61 20.33
C THR A 443 2.63 -28.83 19.42
N ALA A 444 2.13 -29.95 19.96
CA ALA A 444 1.93 -31.18 19.19
C ALA A 444 0.92 -31.04 18.03
N GLY A 445 0.19 -29.91 17.93
CA GLY A 445 -0.68 -29.58 16.80
C GLY A 445 0.03 -28.76 15.72
N ALA A 446 -0.21 -29.10 14.45
CA ALA A 446 0.33 -28.38 13.31
C ALA A 446 -0.39 -27.03 13.12
N ARG A 447 0.18 -25.94 13.66
CA ARG A 447 -0.13 -24.58 13.23
C ARG A 447 0.82 -24.20 12.09
N THR A 448 0.29 -23.66 11.00
CA THR A 448 1.09 -23.11 9.91
C THR A 448 1.87 -21.89 10.39
N CYS A 449 3.15 -21.81 10.02
CA CYS A 449 4.00 -20.67 10.29
C CYS A 449 4.88 -20.36 9.08
N ASP A 450 5.40 -19.14 9.00
CA ASP A 450 6.34 -18.76 7.95
C ASP A 450 7.76 -19.19 8.32
N ILE A 451 8.11 -19.08 9.61
CA ILE A 451 9.43 -19.48 10.12
C ILE A 451 9.27 -20.44 11.31
N ALA A 452 9.87 -21.62 11.19
CA ALA A 452 10.05 -22.55 12.31
C ALA A 452 11.47 -22.42 12.86
N VAL A 453 11.59 -21.98 14.11
CA VAL A 453 12.87 -21.82 14.80
C VAL A 453 13.14 -23.08 15.61
N PHE A 454 14.25 -23.76 15.33
CA PHE A 454 14.72 -24.92 16.09
C PHE A 454 15.88 -24.52 16.97
N ASP A 455 15.70 -24.65 18.28
CA ASP A 455 16.66 -24.27 19.31
C ASP A 455 16.91 -25.46 20.24
N GLY A 456 18.08 -26.09 20.10
CA GLY A 456 18.43 -27.31 20.84
C GLY A 456 17.62 -28.56 20.46
N ARG A 457 16.66 -28.45 19.53
CA ARG A 457 15.83 -29.55 19.04
C ARG A 457 16.24 -30.01 17.66
N LYS A 458 16.12 -31.32 17.41
CA LYS A 458 16.26 -31.89 16.06
C LYS A 458 15.19 -31.32 15.13
N VAL A 459 15.61 -30.94 13.93
CA VAL A 459 14.70 -30.48 12.88
C VAL A 459 13.74 -31.62 12.53
N THR A 460 12.45 -31.30 12.54
CA THR A 460 11.37 -32.20 12.14
C THR A 460 10.69 -31.63 10.90
N THR A 461 9.97 -32.45 10.15
CA THR A 461 9.20 -31.98 9.00
C THR A 461 8.09 -31.06 9.48
N VAL A 462 8.23 -29.77 9.20
CA VAL A 462 7.25 -28.74 9.55
C VAL A 462 6.67 -28.13 8.27
N PRO A 463 5.37 -27.74 8.29
CA PRO A 463 4.74 -27.01 7.19
C PRO A 463 5.12 -25.52 7.25
N ALA A 464 6.42 -25.22 7.28
CA ALA A 464 6.97 -23.87 7.35
C ALA A 464 7.66 -23.48 6.04
N ARG A 465 7.62 -22.19 5.71
CA ARG A 465 8.31 -21.63 4.53
C ARG A 465 9.82 -21.56 4.76
N SER A 466 10.24 -21.29 5.99
CA SER A 466 11.65 -21.27 6.39
C SER A 466 11.88 -22.07 7.67
N VAL A 467 13.01 -22.77 7.72
CA VAL A 467 13.53 -23.41 8.92
C VAL A 467 14.78 -22.64 9.36
N LEU A 468 14.73 -22.06 10.56
CA LEU A 468 15.88 -21.40 11.19
C LEU A 468 16.42 -22.31 12.30
N ARG A 469 17.62 -22.83 12.13
CA ARG A 469 18.28 -23.69 13.11
C ARG A 469 19.31 -22.91 13.90
N LEU A 470 19.19 -22.90 15.23
CA LEU A 470 20.19 -22.32 16.12
C LEU A 470 21.20 -23.40 16.52
N LEU A 471 22.45 -23.22 16.11
CA LEU A 471 23.48 -24.27 16.17
C LEU A 471 24.19 -24.39 17.52
N GLY A 472 24.14 -23.37 18.37
CA GLY A 472 24.95 -23.34 19.58
C GLY A 472 26.44 -23.43 19.24
N ALA A 473 27.10 -24.53 19.62
CA ALA A 473 28.51 -24.79 19.30
C ALA A 473 28.72 -25.66 18.03
N GLU A 474 27.63 -26.14 17.41
CA GLU A 474 27.72 -26.97 16.20
C GLU A 474 28.14 -26.14 14.98
N SER A 475 28.87 -26.78 14.05
CA SER A 475 29.18 -26.18 12.76
C SER A 475 27.94 -26.13 11.86
N PRO A 476 27.84 -25.14 10.95
CA PRO A 476 26.83 -25.14 9.90
C PRO A 476 26.88 -26.43 9.10
N SER A 477 25.70 -26.95 8.77
CA SER A 477 25.60 -28.16 7.96
C SER A 477 25.68 -27.82 6.47
N ASP A 478 26.13 -28.81 5.70
CA ASP A 478 26.05 -28.75 4.25
C ASP A 478 24.60 -28.63 3.76
N GLY A 479 24.40 -27.85 2.70
CA GLY A 479 23.09 -27.56 2.10
C GLY A 479 22.17 -26.62 2.88
N ALA A 480 22.71 -25.68 3.67
CA ALA A 480 21.94 -24.52 4.14
C ALA A 480 21.89 -23.45 3.05
N ASP A 481 20.72 -22.88 2.76
CA ASP A 481 20.60 -21.78 1.79
C ASP A 481 21.26 -20.50 2.31
N MET A 482 21.37 -20.36 3.63
CA MET A 482 22.00 -19.22 4.30
C MET A 482 22.63 -19.65 5.63
N THR A 483 23.81 -19.11 5.92
CA THR A 483 24.47 -19.23 7.21
C THR A 483 24.67 -17.86 7.85
N ILE A 484 24.45 -17.77 9.16
CA ILE A 484 24.70 -16.56 9.97
C ILE A 484 25.57 -16.96 11.14
N VAL A 485 26.77 -16.41 11.20
CA VAL A 485 27.77 -16.73 12.22
C VAL A 485 28.11 -15.48 13.00
N GLU A 486 27.91 -15.50 14.31
CA GLU A 486 28.37 -14.40 15.17
C GLU A 486 29.89 -14.52 15.41
N GLY A 487 30.60 -13.47 15.03
CA GLY A 487 32.03 -13.28 15.27
C GLY A 487 32.29 -12.38 16.48
N PRO A 488 33.57 -12.17 16.84
CA PRO A 488 33.93 -11.23 17.90
C PRO A 488 33.54 -9.80 17.52
N GLY A 489 33.16 -8.98 18.51
CA GLY A 489 33.00 -7.54 18.31
C GLY A 489 31.72 -7.10 17.60
N GLN A 490 30.58 -7.75 17.85
CA GLN A 490 29.26 -7.39 17.28
C GLN A 490 29.19 -7.55 15.75
N VAL A 491 29.92 -8.53 15.21
CA VAL A 491 30.00 -8.82 13.79
C VAL A 491 29.23 -10.11 13.47
N LEU A 492 28.52 -10.12 12.34
CA LEU A 492 27.95 -11.31 11.72
C LEU A 492 28.68 -11.60 10.40
N GLU A 493 29.15 -12.82 10.24
CA GLU A 493 29.51 -13.36 8.93
C GLU A 493 28.27 -14.02 8.33
N VAL A 494 27.88 -13.55 7.16
CA VAL A 494 26.66 -14.01 6.47
C VAL A 494 27.04 -14.56 5.09
N SER A 495 26.73 -15.82 4.83
CA SER A 495 26.89 -16.45 3.51
C SER A 495 25.55 -16.99 3.02
N ILE A 496 25.30 -16.89 1.72
CA ILE A 496 24.07 -17.31 1.04
C ILE A 496 24.46 -18.14 -0.19
N ASN A 497 23.80 -19.28 -0.43
CA ASN A 497 24.06 -20.17 -1.58
C ASN A 497 25.55 -20.49 -1.83
N ASP A 498 26.34 -20.67 -0.77
CA ASP A 498 27.80 -20.91 -0.81
C ASP A 498 28.64 -19.75 -1.39
N ASP A 499 28.07 -18.54 -1.52
CA ASP A 499 28.80 -17.33 -1.85
C ASP A 499 29.79 -16.94 -0.74
N GLU A 500 30.78 -16.10 -1.10
CA GLU A 500 31.78 -15.58 -0.16
C GLU A 500 31.10 -14.89 1.04
N PRO A 501 31.48 -15.21 2.29
CA PRO A 501 30.88 -14.61 3.47
C PRO A 501 31.03 -13.09 3.47
N MET A 502 29.92 -12.39 3.72
CA MET A 502 29.90 -10.95 3.89
C MET A 502 29.88 -10.59 5.38
N THR A 503 30.79 -9.70 5.77
CA THR A 503 30.88 -9.16 7.13
C THR A 503 29.85 -8.05 7.34
N VAL A 504 28.96 -8.25 8.31
CA VAL A 504 27.89 -7.30 8.66
C VAL A 504 28.00 -6.92 10.12
N TRP A 505 28.13 -5.64 10.42
CA TRP A 505 28.13 -5.11 11.78
C TRP A 505 26.70 -5.05 12.31
N THR A 506 26.44 -5.72 13.43
CA THR A 506 25.12 -5.72 14.05
C THR A 506 24.74 -4.32 14.51
N ILE A 507 23.46 -3.98 14.35
CA ILE A 507 22.90 -2.73 14.85
C ILE A 507 21.76 -3.06 15.78
N ARG A 508 21.72 -2.37 16.92
CA ARG A 508 20.65 -2.48 17.90
C ARG A 508 20.35 -1.12 18.50
N THR A 509 19.07 -0.81 18.69
CA THR A 509 18.65 0.43 19.36
C THR A 509 18.34 0.18 20.83
N ARG A 510 18.46 1.21 21.67
CA ARG A 510 18.09 1.12 23.10
C ARG A 510 16.62 0.77 23.29
N GLU A 511 15.77 1.22 22.39
CA GLU A 511 14.36 0.87 22.34
C GLU A 511 14.19 -0.63 22.06
N GLU A 512 14.93 -1.20 21.11
CA GLU A 512 14.91 -2.62 20.78
C GLU A 512 15.41 -3.49 21.96
N ASP A 513 16.43 -3.06 22.70
CA ASP A 513 16.91 -3.75 23.91
C ASP A 513 15.81 -3.97 24.95
N ARG A 514 14.89 -3.01 25.08
CA ARG A 514 13.72 -3.15 25.98
C ARG A 514 12.80 -4.27 25.54
N TYR A 515 12.64 -4.49 24.24
CA TYR A 515 11.82 -5.60 23.71
C TYR A 515 12.52 -6.96 23.85
N LEU A 516 13.85 -6.97 23.79
CA LEU A 516 14.67 -8.18 23.95
C LEU A 516 14.90 -8.57 25.42
N GLY A 517 14.50 -7.71 26.36
CA GLY A 517 14.68 -7.91 27.80
C GLY A 517 16.11 -7.68 28.28
N LEU A 518 16.90 -6.89 27.55
CA LEU A 518 18.32 -6.62 27.80
C LEU A 518 18.57 -5.32 28.58
N GLY A 519 17.54 -4.50 28.80
CA GLY A 519 17.66 -3.28 29.58
C GLY A 519 17.24 -3.47 31.03
N HIS A 520 18.17 -3.40 31.99
CA HIS A 520 17.97 -2.84 33.34
C HIS A 520 19.34 -2.41 33.92
N ASP A 521 19.59 -1.08 33.98
CA ASP A 521 20.21 -0.39 35.13
C ASP A 521 20.06 1.14 34.98
N ALA A 522 19.40 1.77 35.97
CA ALA A 522 19.31 3.20 36.28
C ALA A 522 18.65 4.20 35.28
N VAL A 523 17.31 4.35 35.29
CA VAL A 523 16.63 5.64 35.04
C VAL A 523 15.31 5.71 35.85
N PRO A 524 15.02 6.79 36.61
CA PRO A 524 13.80 6.90 37.42
C PRO A 524 12.53 6.94 36.55
N GLN A 525 11.48 6.26 37.01
CA GLN A 525 10.19 6.19 36.33
C GLN A 525 9.64 7.60 36.02
N PRO A 526 9.28 7.92 34.77
CA PRO A 526 8.56 9.14 34.48
C PRO A 526 7.16 9.10 35.10
N ARG A 527 6.87 10.07 35.97
CA ARG A 527 5.50 10.36 36.45
C ARG A 527 4.63 10.86 35.29
N ARG A 528 3.96 9.94 34.59
CA ARG A 528 2.60 10.02 34.04
C ARG A 528 2.47 9.08 32.83
N VAL A 529 1.63 8.08 32.99
CA VAL A 529 1.06 7.31 31.87
C VAL A 529 0.03 8.22 31.19
N VAL A 530 0.30 8.64 29.96
CA VAL A 530 -0.72 9.22 29.09
C VAL A 530 -1.47 8.06 28.46
N SER A 531 -2.73 7.91 28.84
CA SER A 531 -3.69 6.97 28.26
C SER A 531 -3.73 7.11 26.73
N THR A 532 -3.57 6.01 26.00
CA THR A 532 -3.70 5.91 24.53
C THR A 532 -5.15 5.66 24.08
N ALA A 533 -6.14 5.82 24.94
CA ALA A 533 -7.53 5.87 24.50
C ALA A 533 -7.77 7.14 23.66
N PRO A 534 -8.46 7.06 22.50
CA PRO A 534 -8.73 8.22 21.67
C PRO A 534 -9.59 9.22 22.46
N MET A 535 -9.01 10.39 22.75
CA MET A 535 -9.77 11.49 23.32
C MET A 535 -10.79 11.98 22.28
N LEU A 536 -12.05 11.62 22.48
CA LEU A 536 -13.18 12.36 21.94
C LEU A 536 -13.05 13.81 22.42
N SER A 537 -12.89 14.72 21.48
CA SER A 537 -12.79 16.16 21.69
C SER A 537 -14.02 16.65 22.48
N ARG A 538 -13.82 16.95 23.76
CA ARG A 538 -14.81 17.65 24.59
C ARG A 538 -14.96 19.08 24.10
N THR A 539 -16.20 19.47 23.82
CA THR A 539 -16.66 20.84 23.59
C THR A 539 -16.24 21.77 24.75
N PRO A 540 -15.92 23.06 24.49
CA PRO A 540 -15.40 23.94 25.52
C PRO A 540 -16.49 24.29 26.54
N ARG A 541 -16.24 23.92 27.80
CA ARG A 541 -17.10 24.20 28.94
C ARG A 541 -16.89 25.65 29.37
N ARG A 542 -17.97 26.43 29.33
CA ARG A 542 -18.10 27.79 29.86
C ARG A 542 -17.67 27.83 31.33
N ALA A 543 -16.85 28.82 31.71
CA ALA A 543 -16.38 29.01 33.07
C ALA A 543 -17.55 29.25 34.04
N ALA A 544 -17.61 28.46 35.11
CA ALA A 544 -18.53 28.66 36.23
C ALA A 544 -17.75 29.22 37.43
N ALA A 545 -18.35 30.17 38.13
CA ALA A 545 -17.77 30.97 39.20
C ALA A 545 -17.40 30.16 40.45
N VAL A 546 -16.38 30.65 41.15
CA VAL A 546 -15.78 30.11 42.37
C VAL A 546 -16.71 30.32 43.57
N ALA A 547 -16.96 29.26 44.36
CA ALA A 547 -17.63 29.33 45.65
C ALA A 547 -16.64 28.97 46.78
N ALA A 548 -16.73 29.71 47.89
CA ALA A 548 -15.83 29.76 49.04
C ALA A 548 -15.95 28.53 50.00
N PRO A 549 -14.99 28.31 50.93
CA PRO A 549 -14.86 27.04 51.67
C PRO A 549 -15.73 26.99 52.93
N ALA A 550 -16.26 25.81 53.26
CA ALA A 550 -17.01 25.53 54.50
C ALA A 550 -16.28 24.47 55.36
N GLY A 551 -16.33 24.68 56.68
CA GLY A 551 -15.52 24.03 57.72
C GLY A 551 -15.91 22.59 58.15
N PRO A 552 -15.34 22.09 59.26
CA PRO A 552 -15.12 20.66 59.53
C PRO A 552 -16.31 19.93 60.22
N PRO A 553 -16.25 18.58 60.32
CA PRO A 553 -17.43 17.72 60.33
C PRO A 553 -17.82 17.18 61.72
N ARG A 554 -19.04 16.63 61.84
CA ARG A 554 -19.50 15.74 62.94
C ARG A 554 -20.69 14.84 62.49
N PRO A 555 -21.04 13.74 63.20
CA PRO A 555 -21.13 12.41 62.59
C PRO A 555 -22.50 11.69 62.64
N VAL A 556 -22.56 10.64 61.80
CA VAL A 556 -23.40 9.43 61.69
C VAL A 556 -24.51 9.14 62.72
N ARG A 557 -25.70 8.74 62.23
CA ARG A 557 -26.54 7.70 62.86
C ARG A 557 -27.37 6.92 61.82
N ALA A 558 -27.59 5.64 62.11
CA ALA A 558 -28.05 4.59 61.20
C ALA A 558 -29.54 4.21 61.33
N ALA A 559 -30.03 3.53 60.28
CA ALA A 559 -30.72 2.23 60.29
C ALA A 559 -32.25 2.12 60.06
N ARG A 560 -32.56 1.01 59.33
CA ARG A 560 -33.78 0.15 59.22
C ARG A 560 -34.93 0.65 58.34
N ARG A 561 -35.42 -0.08 57.32
CA ARG A 561 -35.82 -1.50 57.04
C ARG A 561 -37.35 -1.65 57.07
N SER A 562 -37.92 -2.19 55.99
CA SER A 562 -39.07 -3.14 55.88
C SER A 562 -39.67 -2.98 54.46
N ASP A 563 -39.57 -3.96 53.56
CA ASP A 563 -40.28 -5.26 53.43
C ASP A 563 -41.73 -5.12 52.95
N GLY A 564 -42.01 -5.68 51.76
CA GLY A 564 -43.23 -6.46 51.50
C GLY A 564 -44.08 -6.09 50.27
N PRO A 565 -44.64 -7.07 49.50
CA PRO A 565 -45.05 -6.95 48.08
C PRO A 565 -46.56 -7.34 47.89
N PRO A 566 -47.11 -7.95 46.80
CA PRO A 566 -46.77 -8.10 45.37
C PRO A 566 -47.95 -7.79 44.38
N THR A 567 -47.72 -8.07 43.08
CA THR A 567 -48.58 -8.01 41.85
C THR A 567 -49.80 -8.97 41.80
N PRO A 568 -50.74 -8.85 40.81
CA PRO A 568 -50.74 -9.67 39.56
C PRO A 568 -51.32 -8.93 38.30
N SER A 569 -50.82 -9.11 37.06
CA SER A 569 -51.07 -10.13 36.00
C SER A 569 -52.00 -9.65 34.86
N ASP A 570 -51.73 -10.20 33.68
CA ASP A 570 -52.54 -10.35 32.45
C ASP A 570 -52.40 -9.32 31.29
N ALA A 571 -51.89 -9.85 30.18
CA ALA A 571 -52.05 -9.38 28.79
C ALA A 571 -53.32 -10.02 28.17
N PRO A 572 -53.62 -10.01 26.85
CA PRO A 572 -53.12 -9.21 25.70
C PRO A 572 -54.27 -8.65 24.80
N ALA A 573 -54.02 -7.73 23.86
CA ALA A 573 -54.81 -7.62 22.62
C ALA A 573 -54.16 -6.72 21.56
N ALA A 574 -54.17 -7.20 20.32
CA ALA A 574 -53.83 -6.46 19.11
C ALA A 574 -55.04 -5.67 18.58
N SER A 575 -54.81 -4.57 17.86
CA SER A 575 -55.48 -4.29 16.58
C SER A 575 -55.02 -2.96 15.94
N THR A 576 -55.08 -3.01 14.62
CA THR A 576 -54.67 -2.07 13.59
C THR A 576 -55.71 -1.00 13.25
N ASN A 577 -55.21 0.08 12.62
CA ASN A 577 -55.87 1.01 11.69
C ASN A 577 -56.79 2.11 12.23
N GLY A 578 -56.59 3.33 11.70
CA GLY A 578 -57.64 4.35 11.68
C GLY A 578 -57.15 5.80 11.63
N GLN A 579 -57.10 6.37 10.43
CA GLN A 579 -56.89 7.79 10.13
C GLN A 579 -57.94 8.71 10.79
N GLY A 580 -57.57 9.98 11.06
CA GLY A 580 -58.51 11.10 10.83
C GLY A 580 -58.52 12.30 11.79
N ARG A 581 -57.91 13.40 11.33
CA ARG A 581 -58.37 14.82 11.36
C ARG A 581 -58.22 15.73 12.60
N HIS A 582 -57.57 16.88 12.30
CA HIS A 582 -57.78 18.28 12.76
C HIS A 582 -57.50 18.60 14.25
N ARG A 583 -56.88 19.73 14.64
CA ARG A 583 -57.01 21.12 14.16
C ARG A 583 -55.82 21.98 14.65
N ASP A 584 -55.68 23.14 14.02
CA ASP A 584 -54.68 24.20 14.14
C ASP A 584 -54.37 24.73 15.56
N ILE A 585 -53.18 25.34 15.73
CA ILE A 585 -52.96 26.66 16.38
C ILE A 585 -51.59 27.24 15.94
N ALA A 586 -51.63 28.54 15.66
CA ALA A 586 -50.63 29.41 15.07
C ALA A 586 -49.32 29.60 15.86
N GLY A 587 -48.25 29.99 15.15
CA GLY A 587 -46.94 30.35 15.70
C GLY A 587 -46.84 31.78 16.26
N PRO A 588 -45.61 32.25 16.55
CA PRO A 588 -45.27 33.62 16.17
C PRO A 588 -43.89 33.79 15.51
N GLN A 589 -43.94 34.59 14.43
CA GLN A 589 -43.04 35.65 13.98
C GLN A 589 -41.55 35.68 14.39
N ARG A 590 -40.70 35.65 13.36
CA ARG A 590 -39.32 36.14 13.37
C ARG A 590 -39.29 37.67 13.35
N VAL A 591 -38.54 38.26 14.28
CA VAL A 591 -38.07 39.65 14.24
C VAL A 591 -36.63 39.66 13.68
N PRO A 592 -36.31 40.48 12.66
CA PRO A 592 -34.95 40.64 12.16
C PRO A 592 -34.23 41.76 12.95
N ARG A 593 -33.00 41.51 13.42
CA ARG A 593 -32.13 42.58 13.94
C ARG A 593 -30.74 42.54 13.32
N SER A 594 -30.55 43.55 12.46
CA SER A 594 -29.40 44.45 12.30
C SER A 594 -27.99 43.88 12.17
N ARG A 595 -27.43 44.11 10.97
CA ARG A 595 -26.00 44.21 10.69
C ARG A 595 -25.34 45.29 11.58
N ARG A 596 -24.17 44.96 12.15
CA ARG A 596 -23.06 45.90 12.36
C ARG A 596 -21.73 45.21 12.04
N PRO A 597 -20.74 45.97 11.55
CA PRO A 597 -19.55 45.45 10.87
C PRO A 597 -18.50 44.97 11.87
N VAL A 598 -17.83 43.85 11.57
CA VAL A 598 -16.64 43.41 12.30
C VAL A 598 -15.47 43.37 11.32
N GLU A 599 -14.52 44.25 11.63
CA GLU A 599 -13.22 44.47 11.05
C GLU A 599 -12.34 43.20 11.12
N PRO A 600 -11.53 42.89 10.09
CA PRO A 600 -10.65 41.73 10.12
C PRO A 600 -9.43 41.96 11.02
N PRO A 601 -8.98 40.97 11.80
CA PRO A 601 -7.79 41.12 12.64
C PRO A 601 -6.50 41.22 11.79
N ALA A 602 -5.62 42.11 12.21
CA ALA A 602 -4.36 42.47 11.56
C ALA A 602 -3.38 41.30 11.43
N GLN A 603 -2.66 41.28 10.30
CA GLN A 603 -1.57 40.35 10.01
C GLN A 603 -0.34 40.65 10.90
N PRO A 604 0.35 39.64 11.47
CA PRO A 604 1.64 39.85 12.12
C PRO A 604 2.73 40.17 11.08
N PRO A 605 3.72 41.03 11.41
CA PRO A 605 4.70 41.52 10.45
C PRO A 605 5.67 40.44 9.96
N ARG A 606 5.92 40.44 8.64
CA ARG A 606 6.91 39.63 7.94
C ARG A 606 8.32 40.00 8.43
N ARG A 607 9.10 39.02 8.90
CA ARG A 607 10.55 39.17 9.10
C ARG A 607 11.26 39.28 7.74
N PRO A 608 12.21 40.22 7.57
CA PRO A 608 12.96 40.35 6.32
C PRO A 608 14.01 39.24 6.14
N PRO A 609 14.41 38.94 4.89
CA PRO A 609 15.43 37.94 4.59
C PRO A 609 16.82 38.49 4.93
N ARG A 610 17.61 37.70 5.67
CA ARG A 610 19.00 38.04 6.00
C ARG A 610 19.91 37.50 4.89
N ASN A 611 20.21 38.34 3.91
CA ASN A 611 21.38 38.15 3.04
C ASN A 611 22.50 39.07 3.54
N TYR A 612 23.64 38.48 3.89
CA TYR A 612 24.94 39.14 3.82
C TYR A 612 26.02 38.10 3.46
N ARG A 613 26.64 38.30 2.29
CA ARG A 613 27.94 37.81 1.80
C ARG A 613 28.98 38.94 2.05
N PRO A 614 30.28 38.82 1.72
CA PRO A 614 31.24 37.71 1.66
C PRO A 614 32.58 38.06 2.36
N SER A 615 33.54 37.11 2.45
CA SER A 615 34.98 37.23 2.12
C SER A 615 35.85 36.25 2.93
N GLU A 616 36.81 35.65 2.23
CA GLU A 616 37.82 34.62 2.61
C GLU A 616 37.40 33.15 2.49
#